data_AF-A0A9D5GLB3-F1
#
_entry.id   AF-A0A9D5GLB3-F1
#
_cell.length_a   1.000
_cell.length_b   1.000
_cell.length_c   1.000
_cell.angle_alpha   90.00
_cell.angle_beta   90.00
_cell.angle_gamma   90.00
#
_symmetry.space_group_name_H-M   'P 1'
#
loop_
_entity.id
_entity.type
_entity.pdbx_description
1 polymer ?
#
loop_
_entity_poly.entity_id
_entity_poly.type
_entity_poly.pdbx_seq_one_letter_code
_entity_poly.pdbx_strand_id
1 'polypeptide(L)'
;MRVPLAVSASGRNAVIAYLRACFQADGCVRIHKGSKSSDIVFGSISPKLAFGVSQLLLNLGIYNRISICRDSRADRQPYHHVIIGWGAAKKKFAELVGFISADKSNKLSLALDRPSRSESRLRDESIQAIDYIGDEDVYDIETHSHAFLTNNVVVHNCFIQSVEDDLVNDSGIMDLWVREARLFKYGSGTGTNFSNLRAEGEKLSGGGTSSGLMSFLRVGDRAAGAIKSGGTTRRAAKMVILDMDHPDIEKFVNWKVEEEKKVAALIAAGFEGSYEGEAYQTVSGQNSNNSVRVPDAFVDAVRKDGSWDLLWRRDKSVARTVRARELWDKIARAAWSCADPGVQYDDIINGWHTCPAGGRIRASNPCSEYLFLDDTACNLASINLMKFYDGDTNRFDIDSFMHAARLWTIVLEISVLMAQFPSPEIARKSYEHRTLGLGYANLGTLLMVSGIPYDSPRALAMAGALSAILTGESYAASAEMAGQLGPFPRYKDNAQHMLRVMRNHRRAAYNAQAKEYEGLSVVPMGIDPNLCPPYLHAAARAAWDRAVALGEQYGYRNAQATCVAPTGTIGLQMDCDTTGIEPDFALVKFKKLSGGGYFKIINQSLPMALRHLGYT
;
A
#
# COMPACT_ATOMS: atom_id res chain seq x y z
N MET A 1 -2.31 -30.81 27.89
CA MET A 1 -3.50 -30.44 27.11
C MET A 1 -3.17 -29.19 26.29
N ARG A 2 -3.69 -29.02 25.07
CA ARG A 2 -3.48 -27.81 24.26
C ARG A 2 -4.77 -27.49 23.50
N VAL A 3 -4.90 -26.25 23.06
CA VAL A 3 -5.95 -25.89 22.08
C VAL A 3 -5.74 -26.73 20.81
N PRO A 4 -6.76 -27.44 20.31
CA PRO A 4 -6.64 -28.20 19.08
C PRO A 4 -6.37 -27.29 17.88
N LEU A 5 -5.46 -27.69 16.99
CA LEU A 5 -5.11 -26.91 15.79
C LEU A 5 -6.32 -26.59 14.92
N ALA A 6 -7.26 -27.53 14.81
CA ALA A 6 -8.52 -27.33 14.08
C ALA A 6 -9.30 -26.11 14.59
N VAL A 7 -9.29 -25.84 15.90
CA VAL A 7 -9.96 -24.67 16.48
C VAL A 7 -9.22 -23.38 16.11
N SER A 8 -7.89 -23.39 16.17
CA SER A 8 -7.05 -22.24 15.81
C SER A 8 -7.15 -21.84 14.34
N ALA A 9 -7.45 -22.79 13.45
CA ALA A 9 -7.64 -22.55 12.01
C ALA A 9 -9.12 -22.34 11.61
N SER A 10 -10.05 -22.42 12.56
CA SER A 10 -11.48 -22.30 12.28
C SER A 10 -11.95 -20.84 12.26
N GLY A 11 -13.11 -20.61 11.63
CA GLY A 11 -13.76 -19.30 11.62
C GLY A 11 -14.11 -18.79 13.02
N ARG A 12 -14.28 -17.46 13.15
CA ARG A 12 -14.51 -16.73 14.41
C ARG A 12 -15.56 -17.36 15.34
N ASN A 13 -16.65 -17.88 14.79
CA ASN A 13 -17.73 -18.49 15.57
C ASN A 13 -17.30 -19.79 16.28
N ALA A 14 -16.45 -20.60 15.65
CA ALA A 14 -15.94 -21.83 16.24
C ALA A 14 -14.97 -21.54 17.38
N VAL A 15 -14.11 -20.53 17.21
CA VAL A 15 -13.22 -20.03 18.27
C VAL A 15 -14.02 -19.53 19.48
N ILE A 16 -15.07 -18.75 19.24
CA ILE A 16 -15.98 -18.28 20.30
C ILE A 16 -16.63 -19.46 21.03
N ALA A 17 -17.16 -20.44 20.30
CA ALA A 17 -17.80 -21.61 20.89
C ALA A 17 -16.82 -22.44 21.75
N TYR A 18 -15.58 -22.63 21.26
CA TYR A 18 -14.53 -23.32 22.01
C TYR A 18 -14.15 -22.58 23.29
N LEU A 19 -13.89 -21.26 23.19
CA LEU A 19 -13.60 -20.43 24.35
C LEU A 19 -14.75 -20.46 25.37
N ARG A 20 -16.01 -20.37 24.90
CA ARG A 20 -17.19 -20.48 25.75
C ARG A 20 -17.23 -21.81 26.48
N ALA A 21 -16.92 -22.92 25.79
CA ALA A 21 -16.84 -24.24 26.41
C ALA A 21 -15.72 -24.32 27.47
N CYS A 22 -14.52 -23.83 27.17
CA CYS A 22 -13.40 -23.80 28.13
C CYS A 22 -13.74 -23.00 29.39
N PHE A 23 -14.27 -21.79 29.23
CA PHE A 23 -14.65 -20.95 30.37
C PHE A 23 -15.88 -21.51 31.11
N GLN A 24 -16.80 -22.16 30.40
CA GLN A 24 -17.93 -22.83 31.04
C GLN A 24 -17.46 -24.01 31.90
N ALA A 25 -16.48 -24.79 31.46
CA ALA A 25 -15.94 -25.91 32.23
C ALA A 25 -15.08 -25.40 33.39
N ASP A 26 -13.96 -24.76 33.08
CA ASP A 26 -12.88 -24.49 34.05
C ASP A 26 -12.66 -23.00 34.32
N GLY A 27 -13.55 -22.15 33.79
CA GLY A 27 -13.55 -20.71 34.06
C GLY A 27 -14.52 -20.28 35.14
N CYS A 28 -14.28 -19.12 35.75
CA CYS A 28 -15.16 -18.52 36.74
C CYS A 28 -15.07 -16.99 36.74
N VAL A 29 -16.04 -16.35 37.36
CA VAL A 29 -15.99 -14.92 37.65
C VAL A 29 -15.69 -14.76 39.14
N ARG A 30 -14.62 -14.06 39.48
CA ARG A 30 -14.24 -13.79 40.87
C ARG A 30 -14.60 -12.37 41.23
N ILE A 31 -15.35 -12.26 42.32
CA ILE A 31 -15.71 -11.01 42.96
C ILE A 31 -14.93 -10.95 44.27
N HIS A 32 -13.93 -10.08 44.34
CA HIS A 32 -13.02 -10.03 45.48
C HIS A 32 -13.70 -9.36 46.69
N LYS A 33 -13.72 -10.05 47.84
CA LYS A 33 -14.28 -9.51 49.09
C LYS A 33 -13.36 -8.40 49.62
N GLY A 34 -13.92 -7.25 50.00
CA GLY A 34 -13.17 -6.10 50.51
C GLY A 34 -12.54 -5.18 49.45
N SER A 35 -12.67 -5.50 48.16
CA SER A 35 -12.22 -4.65 47.05
C SER A 35 -13.35 -4.37 46.05
N LYS A 36 -13.28 -3.22 45.36
CA LYS A 36 -14.20 -2.90 44.25
C LYS A 36 -13.88 -3.68 42.97
N SER A 37 -12.78 -4.45 42.92
CA SER A 37 -12.33 -5.16 41.71
C SER A 37 -13.02 -6.51 41.46
N SER A 38 -13.13 -6.89 40.19
CA SER A 38 -13.62 -8.20 39.73
C SER A 38 -12.85 -8.66 38.48
N ASP A 39 -12.69 -9.97 38.31
CA ASP A 39 -12.04 -10.57 37.15
C ASP A 39 -12.74 -11.85 36.66
N ILE A 40 -12.52 -12.19 35.39
CA ILE A 40 -12.92 -13.46 34.77
C ILE A 40 -11.66 -14.29 34.63
N VAL A 41 -11.71 -15.55 35.05
CA VAL A 41 -10.52 -16.41 35.10
C VAL A 41 -10.79 -17.75 34.47
N PHE A 42 -9.82 -18.28 33.73
CA PHE A 42 -9.75 -19.68 33.32
C PHE A 42 -8.50 -20.32 33.93
N GLY A 43 -8.67 -21.44 34.62
CA GLY A 43 -7.59 -22.16 35.29
C GLY A 43 -7.16 -23.41 34.54
N SER A 44 -5.85 -23.63 34.40
CA SER A 44 -5.33 -24.89 33.86
C SER A 44 -3.96 -25.24 34.42
N ILE A 45 -3.74 -26.51 34.78
CA ILE A 45 -2.39 -27.04 35.05
C ILE A 45 -1.54 -27.09 33.78
N SER A 46 -2.15 -27.02 32.59
CA SER A 46 -1.43 -27.13 31.33
C SER A 46 -1.05 -25.75 30.78
N PRO A 47 0.25 -25.39 30.76
CA PRO A 47 0.70 -24.10 30.26
C PRO A 47 0.34 -23.91 28.77
N LYS A 48 0.45 -24.98 27.97
CA LYS A 48 0.10 -24.95 26.54
C LYS A 48 -1.38 -24.65 26.29
N LEU A 49 -2.28 -25.13 27.15
CA LEU A 49 -3.71 -24.82 27.05
C LEU A 49 -4.00 -23.39 27.51
N ALA A 50 -3.45 -22.97 28.65
CA ALA A 50 -3.61 -21.61 29.16
C ALA A 50 -3.11 -20.55 28.15
N PHE A 51 -1.95 -20.81 27.52
CA PHE A 51 -1.41 -19.97 26.47
C PHE A 51 -2.30 -19.95 25.22
N GLY A 52 -2.73 -21.11 24.73
CA GLY A 52 -3.61 -21.18 23.57
C GLY A 52 -4.95 -20.47 23.81
N VAL A 53 -5.56 -20.62 24.99
CA VAL A 53 -6.78 -19.89 25.37
C VAL A 53 -6.54 -18.38 25.44
N SER A 54 -5.40 -17.96 25.99
CA SER A 54 -5.00 -16.55 26.02
C SER A 54 -4.86 -15.96 24.61
N GLN A 55 -4.23 -16.68 23.68
CA GLN A 55 -4.09 -16.28 22.27
C GLN A 55 -5.44 -16.16 21.57
N LEU A 56 -6.34 -17.13 21.74
CA LEU A 56 -7.67 -17.07 21.16
C LEU A 56 -8.50 -15.88 21.71
N LEU A 57 -8.35 -15.53 22.99
CA LEU A 57 -8.98 -14.34 23.56
C LEU A 57 -8.41 -13.04 22.98
N LEU A 58 -7.08 -12.97 22.83
CA LEU A 58 -6.41 -11.82 22.19
C LEU A 58 -6.87 -11.63 20.74
N ASN A 59 -7.08 -12.73 19.99
CA ASN A 59 -7.65 -12.69 18.64
C ASN A 59 -9.05 -12.08 18.57
N LEU A 60 -9.81 -12.11 19.68
CA LEU A 60 -11.12 -11.46 19.79
C LEU A 60 -11.03 -10.04 20.36
N GLY A 61 -9.82 -9.50 20.54
CA GLY A 61 -9.57 -8.21 21.17
C GLY A 61 -9.88 -8.19 22.66
N ILE A 62 -9.89 -9.37 23.31
CA ILE A 62 -10.15 -9.54 24.76
C ILE A 62 -8.80 -9.64 25.48
N TYR A 63 -8.33 -8.49 25.97
CA TYR A 63 -7.07 -8.43 26.69
C TYR A 63 -7.12 -9.24 27.98
N ASN A 64 -6.08 -10.03 28.21
CA ASN A 64 -5.95 -10.91 29.37
C ASN A 64 -4.48 -11.03 29.79
N ARG A 65 -4.24 -11.59 30.97
CA ARG A 65 -2.89 -11.91 31.46
C ARG A 65 -2.84 -13.33 31.99
N ILE A 66 -1.69 -13.97 31.93
CA ILE A 66 -1.47 -15.27 32.57
C ILE A 66 -0.77 -15.07 33.91
N SER A 67 -1.27 -15.69 34.98
CA SER A 67 -0.64 -15.73 36.31
C SER A 67 -0.36 -17.17 36.70
N ILE A 68 0.85 -17.46 37.17
CA ILE A 68 1.19 -18.77 37.73
C ILE A 68 0.82 -18.76 39.22
N CYS A 69 0.04 -19.73 39.65
CA CYS A 69 -0.35 -19.91 41.04
C CYS A 69 0.34 -21.17 41.57
N ARG A 70 1.03 -20.99 42.71
CA ARG A 70 1.65 -22.08 43.46
C ARG A 70 0.83 -22.31 44.72
N ASP A 71 0.56 -23.57 44.99
CA ASP A 71 -0.17 -24.00 46.17
C ASP A 71 0.85 -24.51 47.20
N SER A 72 0.69 -24.13 48.47
CA SER A 72 1.65 -24.48 49.53
C SER A 72 1.55 -25.94 49.97
N ARG A 73 0.53 -26.66 49.51
CA ARG A 73 0.34 -28.08 49.79
C ARG A 73 1.27 -28.93 48.91
N ALA A 74 1.96 -29.89 49.51
CA ALA A 74 3.02 -30.67 48.87
C ALA A 74 2.55 -31.54 47.69
N ASP A 75 1.24 -31.82 47.58
CA ASP A 75 0.61 -32.65 46.55
C ASP A 75 0.13 -31.86 45.32
N ARG A 76 0.31 -30.53 45.29
CA ARG A 76 -0.30 -29.66 44.27
C ARG A 76 0.71 -29.11 43.29
N GLN A 77 0.48 -29.42 42.01
CA GLN A 77 1.24 -28.84 40.90
C GLN A 77 0.91 -27.36 40.73
N PRO A 78 1.89 -26.53 40.30
CA PRO A 78 1.62 -25.18 39.85
C PRO A 78 0.59 -25.16 38.73
N TYR A 79 -0.28 -24.16 38.73
CA TYR A 79 -1.32 -24.00 37.71
C TYR A 79 -1.38 -22.56 37.19
N HIS A 80 -1.99 -22.38 36.04
CA HIS A 80 -1.99 -21.14 35.27
C HIS A 80 -3.40 -20.56 35.22
N HIS A 81 -3.52 -19.29 35.58
CA HIS A 81 -4.74 -18.52 35.46
C HIS A 81 -4.66 -17.56 34.27
N VAL A 82 -5.56 -17.70 33.31
CA VAL A 82 -5.82 -16.68 32.29
C VAL A 82 -6.85 -15.70 32.85
N ILE A 83 -6.46 -14.45 33.10
CA ILE A 83 -7.22 -13.45 33.86
C ILE A 83 -7.62 -12.27 32.96
N ILE A 84 -8.92 -12.02 32.86
CA ILE A 84 -9.52 -10.87 32.20
C ILE A 84 -9.99 -9.89 33.28
N GLY A 85 -9.15 -8.89 33.58
CA GLY A 85 -9.39 -7.92 34.67
C GLY A 85 -9.83 -6.52 34.21
N TRP A 86 -9.56 -6.16 32.95
CA TRP A 86 -9.83 -4.81 32.43
C TRP A 86 -11.31 -4.64 32.06
N GLY A 87 -11.88 -3.47 32.34
CA GLY A 87 -13.31 -3.21 32.12
C GLY A 87 -13.74 -3.45 30.67
N ALA A 88 -13.00 -2.91 29.70
CA ALA A 88 -13.28 -3.07 28.28
C ALA A 88 -13.17 -4.54 27.81
N ALA A 89 -12.14 -5.27 28.29
CA ALA A 89 -11.96 -6.67 27.96
C ALA A 89 -13.07 -7.55 28.55
N LYS A 90 -13.53 -7.27 29.78
CA LYS A 90 -14.67 -7.97 30.38
C LYS A 90 -15.97 -7.74 29.60
N LYS A 91 -16.22 -6.51 29.13
CA LYS A 91 -17.39 -6.20 28.27
C LYS A 91 -17.35 -7.00 26.97
N LYS A 92 -16.21 -6.95 26.24
CA LYS A 92 -16.02 -7.75 25.02
C LYS A 92 -16.16 -9.26 25.28
N PHE A 93 -15.65 -9.75 26.41
CA PHE A 93 -15.84 -11.15 26.78
C PHE A 93 -17.33 -11.48 26.98
N ALA A 94 -18.09 -10.63 27.65
CA ALA A 94 -19.52 -10.86 27.87
C ALA A 94 -20.33 -10.84 26.56
N GLU A 95 -20.00 -9.94 25.64
CA GLU A 95 -20.65 -9.81 24.34
C GLU A 95 -20.34 -11.00 23.42
N LEU A 96 -19.07 -11.41 23.35
CA LEU A 96 -18.61 -12.40 22.38
C LEU A 96 -18.63 -13.82 22.92
N VAL A 97 -18.05 -14.04 24.10
CA VAL A 97 -17.81 -15.37 24.67
C VAL A 97 -18.89 -15.72 25.69
N GLY A 98 -19.01 -14.99 26.79
CA GLY A 98 -20.01 -15.21 27.83
C GLY A 98 -19.93 -16.59 28.51
N PHE A 99 -20.97 -16.94 29.26
CA PHE A 99 -21.14 -18.24 29.90
C PHE A 99 -22.48 -18.87 29.50
N ILE A 100 -22.55 -20.20 29.58
CA ILE A 100 -23.79 -20.97 29.34
C ILE A 100 -24.61 -21.04 30.63
N SER A 101 -23.95 -21.22 31.78
CA SER A 101 -24.61 -21.31 33.08
C SER A 101 -25.16 -19.96 33.56
N ALA A 102 -26.42 -19.95 33.96
CA ALA A 102 -27.08 -18.77 34.53
C ALA A 102 -26.33 -18.19 35.75
N ASP A 103 -25.76 -19.03 36.62
CA ASP A 103 -24.98 -18.56 37.78
C ASP A 103 -23.73 -17.79 37.35
N LYS A 104 -22.94 -18.32 36.40
CA LYS A 104 -21.74 -17.64 35.90
C LYS A 104 -22.10 -16.38 35.11
N SER A 105 -23.19 -16.40 34.33
CA SER A 105 -23.69 -15.22 33.62
C SER A 105 -24.14 -14.12 34.56
N ASN A 106 -24.86 -14.45 35.65
CA ASN A 106 -25.26 -13.46 36.65
C ASN A 106 -24.05 -12.86 37.37
N LYS A 107 -23.04 -13.68 37.70
CA LYS A 107 -21.78 -13.19 38.28
C LYS A 107 -21.00 -12.30 37.30
N LEU A 108 -21.03 -12.62 36.00
CA LEU A 108 -20.41 -11.80 34.96
C LEU A 108 -21.09 -10.42 34.88
N SER A 109 -22.42 -10.37 34.87
CA SER A 109 -23.16 -9.09 34.90
C SER A 109 -22.79 -8.25 36.12
N LEU A 110 -22.79 -8.83 37.32
CA LEU A 110 -22.34 -8.16 38.55
C LEU A 110 -20.88 -7.69 38.47
N ALA A 111 -20.01 -8.40 37.74
CA ALA A 111 -18.62 -8.02 37.55
C ALA A 111 -18.43 -6.87 36.54
N LEU A 112 -19.38 -6.64 35.64
CA LEU A 112 -19.39 -5.52 34.69
C LEU A 112 -19.86 -4.21 35.35
N ASP A 113 -20.79 -4.29 36.30
CA ASP A 113 -21.30 -3.14 37.05
C ASP A 113 -20.28 -2.58 38.07
N ARG A 114 -19.19 -3.32 38.30
CA ARG A 114 -18.14 -2.93 39.25
C ARG A 114 -17.09 -2.01 38.62
N PRO A 115 -16.61 -1.00 39.37
CA PRO A 115 -15.50 -0.16 38.95
C PRO A 115 -14.29 -1.01 38.54
N SER A 116 -13.81 -0.78 37.32
CA SER A 116 -12.66 -1.49 36.75
C SER A 116 -11.56 -0.48 36.43
N ARG A 117 -10.31 -0.93 36.37
CA ARG A 117 -9.20 -0.07 35.94
C ARG A 117 -9.52 0.53 34.57
N SER A 118 -9.42 1.86 34.44
CA SER A 118 -9.37 2.52 33.14
C SER A 118 -8.07 2.16 32.46
N GLU A 119 -8.12 2.08 31.14
CA GLU A 119 -7.01 1.68 30.28
C GLU A 119 -5.73 2.48 30.62
N SER A 120 -4.64 1.79 30.99
CA SER A 120 -3.34 2.31 30.59
C SER A 120 -3.31 2.13 29.09
N ARG A 121 -3.14 3.23 28.31
CA ARG A 121 -2.91 3.17 26.85
C ARG A 121 -2.14 1.89 26.54
N LEU A 122 -2.80 0.91 25.93
CA LEU A 122 -2.12 -0.33 25.57
C LEU A 122 -0.93 0.06 24.71
N ARG A 123 0.27 -0.19 25.25
CA ARG A 123 1.50 -0.26 24.49
C ARG A 123 1.56 -1.66 23.91
N ASP A 124 1.36 -1.75 22.61
CA ASP A 124 1.90 -2.85 21.80
C ASP A 124 3.42 -2.70 21.82
N GLU A 125 4.15 -3.64 22.42
CA GLU A 125 5.61 -3.72 22.32
C GLU A 125 6.04 -5.13 21.89
N SER A 126 6.97 -5.16 20.92
CA SER A 126 7.53 -6.32 20.25
C SER A 126 8.82 -6.81 20.94
N ILE A 127 9.32 -7.97 20.49
CA ILE A 127 10.40 -8.78 21.06
C ILE A 127 11.63 -7.94 21.51
N GLN A 128 12.06 -8.15 22.76
CA GLN A 128 13.18 -7.39 23.32
C GLN A 128 14.57 -7.93 22.95
N ALA A 129 14.72 -9.22 22.69
CA ALA A 129 15.96 -9.79 22.18
C ALA A 129 15.68 -11.11 21.44
N ILE A 130 16.48 -11.38 20.42
CA ILE A 130 16.54 -12.64 19.68
C ILE A 130 17.96 -13.15 19.87
N ASP A 131 18.08 -14.30 20.51
CA ASP A 131 19.38 -14.88 20.81
C ASP A 131 19.80 -15.87 19.72
N TYR A 132 21.03 -15.71 19.24
CA TYR A 132 21.64 -16.59 18.27
C TYR A 132 22.06 -17.91 18.94
N ILE A 133 21.57 -19.04 18.41
CA ILE A 133 21.80 -20.39 19.00
C ILE A 133 22.54 -21.37 18.06
N GLY A 134 22.91 -20.92 16.85
CA GLY A 134 23.57 -21.72 15.81
C GLY A 134 22.84 -21.65 14.47
N ASP A 135 23.41 -22.30 13.46
CA ASP A 135 22.85 -22.38 12.10
C ASP A 135 21.93 -23.61 11.96
N GLU A 136 20.77 -23.43 11.33
CA GLU A 136 19.74 -24.46 11.04
C GLU A 136 19.28 -24.30 9.58
N ASP A 137 18.97 -25.41 8.90
CA ASP A 137 18.31 -25.39 7.60
C ASP A 137 16.87 -24.89 7.75
N VAL A 138 16.51 -23.78 7.10
CA VAL A 138 15.12 -23.30 7.06
C VAL A 138 14.73 -22.80 5.68
N TYR A 139 13.69 -23.41 5.11
CA TYR A 139 12.89 -22.85 4.03
C TYR A 139 11.41 -23.21 4.19
N ASP A 140 10.59 -22.18 3.92
CA ASP A 140 9.13 -22.12 3.76
C ASP A 140 8.24 -21.91 5.00
N ILE A 141 7.41 -20.86 4.92
CA ILE A 141 6.27 -20.56 5.80
C ILE A 141 4.98 -20.72 5.00
N GLU A 142 4.81 -21.90 4.41
CA GLU A 142 3.49 -22.38 4.07
C GLU A 142 2.72 -22.57 5.40
N THR A 143 1.89 -21.60 5.76
CA THR A 143 0.90 -21.83 6.80
C THR A 143 -0.20 -22.72 6.20
N HIS A 144 -0.80 -23.60 6.99
CA HIS A 144 -1.92 -24.46 6.53
C HIS A 144 -3.12 -23.68 5.96
N SER A 145 -3.17 -22.35 6.13
CA SER A 145 -4.17 -21.44 5.57
C SER A 145 -3.70 -20.71 4.29
N HIS A 146 -2.46 -20.92 3.85
CA HIS A 146 -1.75 -20.10 2.85
C HIS A 146 -1.73 -18.59 3.19
N ALA A 147 -1.93 -18.23 4.46
CA ALA A 147 -2.00 -16.86 4.97
C ALA A 147 -1.08 -16.67 6.19
N PHE A 148 -0.15 -15.71 6.14
CA PHE A 148 0.66 -15.28 7.28
C PHE A 148 -0.14 -14.22 8.05
N LEU A 149 -0.57 -14.57 9.26
CA LEU A 149 -1.45 -13.76 10.08
C LEU A 149 -0.63 -13.14 11.22
N THR A 150 -0.30 -11.86 11.12
CA THR A 150 0.20 -11.09 12.27
C THR A 150 -0.98 -10.49 13.00
N ASN A 151 -1.38 -11.05 14.15
CA ASN A 151 -2.60 -10.65 14.87
C ASN A 151 -3.87 -10.65 13.97
N ASN A 152 -3.96 -11.58 13.01
CA ASN A 152 -5.01 -11.65 11.98
C ASN A 152 -5.03 -10.51 10.94
N VAL A 153 -3.94 -9.77 10.76
CA VAL A 153 -3.79 -8.80 9.66
C VAL A 153 -3.01 -9.44 8.52
N VAL A 154 -3.60 -9.47 7.33
CA VAL A 154 -2.89 -9.78 6.08
C VAL A 154 -2.30 -8.47 5.57
N VAL A 155 -0.97 -8.45 5.39
CA VAL A 155 -0.30 -7.31 4.74
C VAL A 155 -0.54 -7.43 3.24
N HIS A 156 -1.32 -6.50 2.70
CA HIS A 156 -1.63 -6.44 1.27
C HIS A 156 -0.61 -5.56 0.55
N ASN A 157 -0.07 -6.06 -0.55
CA ASN A 157 0.92 -5.35 -1.34
C ASN A 157 0.32 -4.95 -2.70
N CYS A 158 0.92 -3.94 -3.30
CA CYS A 158 0.75 -3.67 -4.72
C CYS A 158 1.91 -4.30 -5.49
N PHE A 159 1.64 -4.86 -6.66
CA PHE A 159 2.61 -5.67 -7.40
C PHE A 159 2.90 -5.11 -8.79
N ILE A 160 4.13 -5.27 -9.23
CA ILE A 160 4.54 -5.15 -10.64
C ILE A 160 4.83 -6.56 -11.13
N GLN A 161 4.36 -6.91 -12.31
CA GLN A 161 4.62 -8.22 -12.93
C GLN A 161 5.17 -8.06 -14.34
N SER A 162 6.00 -9.01 -14.73
CA SER A 162 6.48 -9.19 -16.10
C SER A 162 5.59 -10.14 -16.90
N VAL A 163 5.74 -10.04 -18.22
CA VAL A 163 5.18 -10.98 -19.19
C VAL A 163 6.15 -11.16 -20.36
N GLU A 164 6.34 -12.41 -20.74
CA GLU A 164 7.10 -12.81 -21.92
C GLU A 164 6.17 -13.09 -23.11
N ASP A 165 6.70 -13.00 -24.33
CA ASP A 165 5.99 -13.27 -25.58
C ASP A 165 5.87 -14.78 -25.85
N ASP A 166 5.28 -15.48 -24.88
CA ASP A 166 4.97 -16.90 -24.87
C ASP A 166 3.51 -17.12 -24.44
N LEU A 167 2.84 -18.15 -24.97
CA LEU A 167 1.43 -18.37 -24.69
C LEU A 167 1.19 -19.05 -23.33
N VAL A 168 1.89 -20.15 -23.01
CA VAL A 168 1.50 -21.07 -21.93
C VAL A 168 2.64 -21.48 -20.99
N ASN A 169 3.89 -21.19 -21.33
CA ASN A 169 5.02 -21.48 -20.44
C ASN A 169 5.05 -20.51 -19.25
N ASP A 170 5.88 -20.84 -18.27
CA ASP A 170 6.13 -19.97 -17.12
C ASP A 170 6.52 -18.56 -17.58
N SER A 171 5.99 -17.52 -16.92
CA SER A 171 6.13 -16.11 -17.33
C SER A 171 5.44 -15.70 -18.63
N GLY A 172 4.77 -16.62 -19.34
CA GLY A 172 3.95 -16.35 -20.51
C GLY A 172 2.61 -15.69 -20.20
N ILE A 173 1.80 -15.48 -21.23
CA ILE A 173 0.52 -14.75 -21.18
C ILE A 173 -0.50 -15.44 -20.26
N MET A 174 -0.70 -16.76 -20.43
CA MET A 174 -1.69 -17.50 -19.64
C MET A 174 -1.23 -17.65 -18.19
N ASP A 175 0.07 -17.85 -17.96
CA ASP A 175 0.65 -17.89 -16.62
C ASP A 175 0.46 -16.55 -15.88
N LEU A 176 0.68 -15.41 -16.56
CA LEU A 176 0.39 -14.09 -15.98
C LEU A 176 -1.05 -14.03 -15.47
N TRP A 177 -2.04 -14.47 -16.23
CA TRP A 177 -3.44 -14.43 -15.79
C TRP A 177 -3.69 -15.32 -14.56
N VAL A 178 -2.99 -16.45 -14.43
CA VAL A 178 -3.05 -17.28 -13.21
C VAL A 178 -2.45 -16.52 -12.02
N ARG A 179 -1.29 -15.88 -12.20
CA ARG A 179 -0.64 -15.08 -11.15
C ARG A 179 -1.49 -13.86 -10.74
N GLU A 180 -2.07 -13.16 -11.70
CA GLU A 180 -3.01 -12.07 -11.46
C GLU A 180 -4.26 -12.54 -10.71
N ALA A 181 -4.83 -13.68 -11.08
CA ALA A 181 -6.00 -14.23 -10.39
C ALA A 181 -5.69 -14.56 -8.92
N ARG A 182 -4.50 -15.08 -8.62
CA ARG A 182 -4.03 -15.28 -7.24
C ARG A 182 -3.95 -13.95 -6.48
N LEU A 183 -3.39 -12.90 -7.08
CA LEU A 183 -3.30 -11.58 -6.47
C LEU A 183 -4.68 -10.98 -6.17
N PHE A 184 -5.57 -11.02 -7.16
CA PHE A 184 -6.92 -10.46 -7.04
C PHE A 184 -7.74 -11.21 -5.99
N LYS A 185 -7.61 -12.54 -5.88
CA LYS A 185 -8.25 -13.35 -4.84
C LYS A 185 -7.97 -12.82 -3.42
N TYR A 186 -6.79 -12.27 -3.17
CA TYR A 186 -6.38 -11.75 -1.86
C TYR A 186 -6.45 -10.22 -1.74
N GLY A 187 -7.21 -9.54 -2.60
CA GLY A 187 -7.46 -8.10 -2.43
C GLY A 187 -6.36 -7.19 -2.96
N SER A 188 -5.36 -7.75 -3.67
CA SER A 188 -4.20 -7.00 -4.18
C SER A 188 -4.40 -6.55 -5.62
N GLY A 189 -3.58 -5.62 -6.08
CA GLY A 189 -3.59 -5.14 -7.46
C GLY A 189 -2.23 -5.29 -8.13
N THR A 190 -2.22 -5.27 -9.47
CA THR A 190 -1.01 -5.47 -10.27
C THR A 190 -0.96 -4.61 -11.53
N GLY A 191 0.24 -4.13 -11.88
CA GLY A 191 0.51 -3.54 -13.17
C GLY A 191 1.55 -4.34 -13.96
N THR A 192 1.42 -4.30 -15.28
CA THR A 192 2.28 -5.04 -16.21
C THR A 192 2.48 -4.24 -17.50
N ASN A 193 3.72 -4.19 -17.98
CA ASN A 193 4.03 -3.65 -19.30
C ASN A 193 3.99 -4.79 -20.34
N PHE A 194 3.06 -4.67 -21.29
CA PHE A 194 2.79 -5.69 -22.30
C PHE A 194 3.57 -5.49 -23.60
N SER A 195 4.49 -4.52 -23.64
CA SER A 195 5.26 -4.16 -24.84
C SER A 195 6.24 -5.21 -25.32
N ASN A 196 6.38 -6.33 -24.61
CA ASN A 196 7.13 -7.49 -25.09
C ASN A 196 6.29 -8.34 -26.06
N LEU A 197 4.95 -8.31 -25.95
CA LEU A 197 4.07 -9.15 -26.75
C LEU A 197 4.05 -8.70 -28.21
N ARG A 198 4.19 -9.64 -29.14
CA ARG A 198 4.18 -9.34 -30.57
C ARG A 198 2.86 -8.72 -31.03
N ALA A 199 2.95 -7.75 -31.93
CA ALA A 199 1.79 -7.04 -32.44
C ALA A 199 0.98 -7.86 -33.47
N GLU A 200 -0.19 -7.34 -33.86
CA GLU A 200 -1.02 -7.95 -34.90
C GLU A 200 -0.24 -8.06 -36.23
N GLY A 201 -0.26 -9.23 -36.86
CA GLY A 201 0.45 -9.48 -38.11
C GLY A 201 1.88 -10.02 -37.96
N GLU A 202 2.48 -9.99 -36.76
CA GLU A 202 3.80 -10.60 -36.54
C GLU A 202 3.73 -12.13 -36.69
N LYS A 203 4.75 -12.75 -37.29
CA LYS A 203 4.74 -14.20 -37.55
C LYS A 203 4.66 -15.03 -36.28
N LEU A 204 4.09 -16.23 -36.35
CA LEU A 204 4.14 -17.27 -35.30
C LEU A 204 5.12 -18.39 -35.68
N SER A 205 5.63 -19.13 -34.68
CA SER A 205 6.55 -20.26 -34.91
C SER A 205 5.88 -21.44 -35.63
N GLY A 206 4.61 -21.72 -35.33
CA GLY A 206 3.82 -22.78 -35.98
C GLY A 206 3.22 -22.41 -37.34
N GLY A 207 3.58 -21.26 -37.91
CA GLY A 207 2.95 -20.70 -39.11
C GLY A 207 1.81 -19.72 -38.81
N GLY A 208 1.44 -18.90 -39.79
CA GLY A 208 0.44 -17.83 -39.62
C GLY A 208 0.97 -16.57 -38.93
N THR A 209 0.04 -15.71 -38.51
CA THR A 209 0.31 -14.39 -37.93
C THR A 209 -0.42 -14.22 -36.59
N SER A 210 0.17 -13.45 -35.69
CA SER A 210 -0.39 -13.09 -34.40
C SER A 210 -1.69 -12.30 -34.55
N SER A 211 -2.66 -12.57 -33.68
CA SER A 211 -3.87 -11.75 -33.49
C SER A 211 -3.61 -10.43 -32.76
N GLY A 212 -2.37 -10.20 -32.34
CA GLY A 212 -1.88 -8.96 -31.73
C GLY A 212 -2.15 -8.84 -30.24
N LEU A 213 -1.61 -7.78 -29.66
CA LEU A 213 -1.70 -7.50 -28.23
C LEU A 213 -3.16 -7.36 -27.78
N MET A 214 -3.97 -6.67 -28.57
CA MET A 214 -5.34 -6.31 -28.19
C MET A 214 -6.26 -7.52 -27.98
N SER A 215 -6.02 -8.65 -28.66
CA SER A 215 -6.79 -9.87 -28.41
C SER A 215 -6.57 -10.41 -27.00
N PHE A 216 -5.33 -10.40 -26.51
CA PHE A 216 -4.98 -10.89 -25.18
C PHE A 216 -5.41 -9.90 -24.09
N LEU A 217 -5.29 -8.59 -24.34
CA LEU A 217 -5.78 -7.59 -23.40
C LEU A 217 -7.29 -7.69 -23.17
N ARG A 218 -8.08 -8.01 -24.21
CA ARG A 218 -9.52 -8.26 -24.06
C ARG A 218 -9.82 -9.49 -23.19
N VAL A 219 -9.00 -10.54 -23.26
CA VAL A 219 -9.14 -11.69 -22.37
C VAL A 219 -8.79 -11.32 -20.93
N GLY A 220 -7.67 -10.61 -20.73
CA GLY A 220 -7.25 -10.14 -19.41
C GLY A 220 -8.26 -9.18 -18.76
N ASP A 221 -8.91 -8.31 -19.54
CA ASP A 221 -10.00 -7.45 -19.09
C ASP A 221 -11.20 -8.26 -18.59
N ARG A 222 -11.63 -9.28 -19.33
CA ARG A 222 -12.72 -10.18 -18.90
C ARG A 222 -12.35 -10.98 -17.66
N ALA A 223 -11.12 -11.47 -17.58
CA ALA A 223 -10.61 -12.17 -16.40
C ALA A 223 -10.62 -11.27 -15.16
N ALA A 224 -10.12 -10.04 -15.27
CA ALA A 224 -10.14 -9.07 -14.17
C ALA A 224 -11.57 -8.70 -13.75
N GLY A 225 -12.49 -8.53 -14.70
CA GLY A 225 -13.89 -8.22 -14.42
C GLY A 225 -14.66 -9.36 -13.74
N ALA A 226 -14.30 -10.62 -14.02
CA ALA A 226 -14.90 -11.79 -13.40
C ALA A 226 -14.46 -11.98 -11.94
N ILE A 227 -13.29 -11.48 -11.56
CA ILE A 227 -12.71 -11.69 -10.22
C ILE A 227 -13.07 -10.53 -9.30
N LYS A 228 -13.84 -10.86 -8.25
CA LYS A 228 -14.18 -9.96 -7.15
C LYS A 228 -13.04 -9.96 -6.12
N SER A 229 -12.35 -8.83 -6.03
CA SER A 229 -11.10 -8.71 -5.28
C SER A 229 -11.30 -8.95 -3.78
N GLY A 230 -10.49 -9.83 -3.20
CA GLY A 230 -10.58 -10.20 -1.78
C GLY A 230 -11.87 -10.92 -1.38
N GLY A 231 -12.66 -11.42 -2.36
CA GLY A 231 -13.99 -11.96 -2.11
C GLY A 231 -15.03 -10.90 -1.70
N THR A 232 -14.74 -9.62 -1.95
CA THR A 232 -15.62 -8.48 -1.64
C THR A 232 -16.29 -7.92 -2.89
N THR A 233 -17.14 -6.89 -2.78
CA THR A 233 -17.80 -6.28 -3.95
C THR A 233 -16.85 -5.50 -4.88
N ARG A 234 -15.56 -5.31 -4.54
CA ARG A 234 -14.60 -4.56 -5.36
C ARG A 234 -14.11 -5.34 -6.59
N ARG A 235 -13.91 -4.65 -7.70
CA ARG A 235 -13.24 -5.21 -8.89
C ARG A 235 -11.73 -5.36 -8.66
N ALA A 236 -11.10 -6.22 -9.45
CA ALA A 236 -9.64 -6.34 -9.50
C ALA A 236 -9.00 -5.00 -9.92
N ALA A 237 -7.86 -4.66 -9.29
CA ALA A 237 -7.07 -3.49 -9.66
C ALA A 237 -5.95 -3.93 -10.62
N LYS A 238 -6.14 -3.68 -11.90
CA LYS A 238 -5.20 -4.05 -12.97
C LYS A 238 -4.72 -2.80 -13.73
N MET A 239 -3.43 -2.74 -14.04
CA MET A 239 -2.88 -1.76 -14.97
C MET A 239 -2.18 -2.43 -16.15
N VAL A 240 -2.46 -1.90 -17.33
CA VAL A 240 -1.88 -2.31 -18.60
C VAL A 240 -1.04 -1.16 -19.14
N ILE A 241 0.24 -1.42 -19.38
CA ILE A 241 1.20 -0.43 -19.84
C ILE A 241 1.70 -0.81 -21.24
N LEU A 242 1.83 0.17 -22.13
CA LEU A 242 2.36 -0.01 -23.49
C LEU A 242 3.38 1.08 -23.86
N ASP A 243 4.47 0.67 -24.49
CA ASP A 243 5.54 1.55 -24.96
C ASP A 243 5.09 2.27 -26.24
N MET A 244 5.50 3.53 -26.39
CA MET A 244 5.08 4.39 -27.50
C MET A 244 5.47 3.89 -28.89
N ASP A 245 6.45 2.98 -28.99
CA ASP A 245 6.92 2.40 -30.25
C ASP A 245 6.17 1.12 -30.64
N HIS A 246 5.18 0.68 -29.85
CA HIS A 246 4.47 -0.57 -30.13
C HIS A 246 3.56 -0.45 -31.37
N PRO A 247 3.55 -1.41 -32.31
CA PRO A 247 2.73 -1.29 -33.53
C PRO A 247 1.22 -1.18 -33.28
N ASP A 248 0.73 -1.80 -32.20
CA ASP A 248 -0.67 -1.70 -31.77
C ASP A 248 -1.01 -0.43 -30.95
N ILE A 249 -0.08 0.53 -30.77
CA ILE A 249 -0.26 1.71 -29.89
C ILE A 249 -1.51 2.53 -30.20
N GLU A 250 -1.82 2.75 -31.49
CA GLU A 250 -3.00 3.54 -31.87
C GLU A 250 -4.32 2.84 -31.53
N LYS A 251 -4.35 1.50 -31.63
CA LYS A 251 -5.52 0.69 -31.24
C LYS A 251 -5.67 0.69 -29.73
N PHE A 252 -4.55 0.58 -29.01
CA PHE A 252 -4.53 0.63 -27.55
C PHE A 252 -5.04 1.95 -27.00
N VAL A 253 -4.54 3.09 -27.52
CA VAL A 253 -4.95 4.44 -27.12
C VAL A 253 -6.44 4.68 -27.37
N ASN A 254 -6.97 4.26 -28.52
CA ASN A 254 -8.39 4.48 -28.85
C ASN A 254 -9.33 3.41 -28.28
N TRP A 255 -8.82 2.36 -27.63
CA TRP A 255 -9.63 1.21 -27.24
C TRP A 255 -10.83 1.63 -26.40
N LYS A 256 -10.60 2.28 -25.25
CA LYS A 256 -11.69 2.73 -24.37
C LYS A 256 -12.60 3.77 -25.03
N VAL A 257 -12.05 4.67 -25.85
CA VAL A 257 -12.85 5.67 -26.58
C VAL A 257 -13.90 4.99 -27.46
N GLU A 258 -13.53 3.95 -28.21
CA GLU A 258 -14.47 3.21 -29.05
C GLU A 258 -15.48 2.40 -28.23
N GLU A 259 -15.08 1.89 -27.06
CA GLU A 259 -15.98 1.18 -26.15
C GLU A 259 -16.99 2.13 -25.48
N GLU A 260 -16.60 3.35 -25.11
CA GLU A 260 -17.52 4.37 -24.60
C GLU A 260 -18.56 4.80 -25.65
N LYS A 261 -18.19 4.86 -26.93
CA LYS A 261 -19.17 5.08 -28.01
C LYS A 261 -20.21 3.96 -28.08
N LYS A 262 -19.79 2.70 -27.86
CA LYS A 262 -20.71 1.55 -27.79
C LYS A 262 -21.61 1.63 -26.57
N VAL A 263 -21.07 1.98 -25.40
CA VAL A 263 -21.86 2.20 -24.17
C VAL A 263 -22.93 3.26 -24.42
N ALA A 264 -22.56 4.41 -25.00
CA ALA A 264 -23.52 5.48 -25.31
C ALA A 264 -24.64 4.99 -26.26
N ALA A 265 -24.30 4.20 -27.28
CA ALA A 265 -25.29 3.61 -28.19
C ALA A 265 -26.22 2.61 -27.49
N LEU A 266 -25.70 1.79 -26.57
CA LEU A 266 -26.49 0.86 -25.76
C LEU A 266 -27.43 1.61 -24.81
N ILE A 267 -26.94 2.65 -24.13
CA ILE A 267 -27.78 3.49 -23.27
C ILE A 267 -28.92 4.13 -24.08
N ALA A 268 -28.61 4.65 -25.28
CA ALA A 268 -29.62 5.21 -26.17
C ALA A 268 -30.67 4.16 -26.63
N ALA A 269 -30.29 2.88 -26.68
CA ALA A 269 -31.18 1.76 -26.96
C ALA A 269 -31.98 1.26 -25.73
N GLY A 270 -31.76 1.85 -24.54
CA GLY A 270 -32.51 1.54 -23.32
C GLY A 270 -31.81 0.62 -22.34
N PHE A 271 -30.56 0.23 -22.58
CA PHE A 271 -29.77 -0.56 -21.62
C PHE A 271 -29.34 0.29 -20.41
N GLU A 272 -29.21 -0.35 -19.24
CA GLU A 272 -28.85 0.36 -18.01
C GLU A 272 -27.41 0.90 -18.09
N GLY A 273 -27.27 2.23 -17.95
CA GLY A 273 -26.00 2.96 -18.05
C GLY A 273 -25.23 3.13 -16.75
N SER A 274 -25.64 2.48 -15.66
CA SER A 274 -24.84 2.50 -14.42
C SER A 274 -23.52 1.73 -14.64
N TYR A 275 -22.47 2.02 -13.87
CA TYR A 275 -21.17 1.37 -14.07
C TYR A 275 -21.20 -0.16 -13.86
N GLU A 276 -22.21 -0.67 -13.14
CA GLU A 276 -22.50 -2.10 -13.00
C GLU A 276 -23.65 -2.58 -13.89
N GLY A 277 -24.25 -1.68 -14.67
CA GLY A 277 -25.35 -1.95 -15.58
C GLY A 277 -24.91 -2.69 -16.83
N GLU A 278 -25.89 -3.26 -17.52
CA GLU A 278 -25.68 -4.13 -18.68
C GLU A 278 -24.85 -3.49 -19.80
N ALA A 279 -24.99 -2.17 -20.02
CA ALA A 279 -24.22 -1.47 -21.04
C ALA A 279 -22.70 -1.55 -20.78
N TYR A 280 -22.26 -1.34 -19.54
CA TYR A 280 -20.84 -1.42 -19.17
C TYR A 280 -20.35 -2.86 -19.04
N GLN A 281 -21.21 -3.82 -18.68
CA GLN A 281 -20.84 -5.23 -18.58
C GLN A 281 -20.57 -5.88 -19.95
N THR A 282 -21.14 -5.35 -21.04
CA THR A 282 -21.06 -5.95 -22.38
C THR A 282 -19.86 -5.45 -23.19
N VAL A 283 -19.34 -4.26 -22.92
CA VAL A 283 -18.14 -3.70 -23.58
C VAL A 283 -16.83 -4.21 -22.95
N SER A 284 -15.71 -3.94 -23.61
CA SER A 284 -14.37 -4.34 -23.15
C SER A 284 -13.54 -3.15 -22.65
N GLY A 285 -12.43 -3.45 -21.97
CA GLY A 285 -11.45 -2.47 -21.51
C GLY A 285 -11.85 -1.72 -20.23
N GLN A 286 -12.93 -2.12 -19.56
CA GLN A 286 -13.47 -1.43 -18.39
C GLN A 286 -12.94 -1.95 -17.05
N ASN A 287 -12.06 -2.97 -17.07
CA ASN A 287 -11.51 -3.62 -15.88
C ASN A 287 -9.98 -3.49 -15.77
N SER A 288 -9.39 -2.53 -16.49
CA SER A 288 -8.00 -2.12 -16.31
C SER A 288 -7.85 -0.60 -16.45
N ASN A 289 -6.83 -0.06 -15.78
CA ASN A 289 -6.28 1.26 -16.09
C ASN A 289 -5.23 1.09 -17.20
N ASN A 290 -5.29 1.89 -18.24
CA ASN A 290 -4.36 1.81 -19.37
C ASN A 290 -3.37 2.97 -19.26
N SER A 291 -2.10 2.72 -19.56
CA SER A 291 -1.07 3.76 -19.53
C SER A 291 -0.05 3.56 -20.64
N VAL A 292 0.57 4.66 -21.08
CA VAL A 292 1.62 4.63 -22.10
C VAL A 292 2.98 5.06 -21.52
N ARG A 293 4.05 4.38 -21.94
CA ARG A 293 5.44 4.75 -21.58
C ARG A 293 6.06 5.64 -22.64
N VAL A 294 6.25 6.90 -22.26
CA VAL A 294 6.68 7.97 -23.14
C VAL A 294 8.17 8.28 -22.91
N PRO A 295 9.06 7.94 -23.87
CA PRO A 295 10.47 8.32 -23.78
C PRO A 295 10.68 9.81 -24.16
N ASP A 296 11.79 10.40 -23.71
CA ASP A 296 12.18 11.78 -24.02
C ASP A 296 12.30 11.99 -25.54
N ALA A 297 12.79 10.97 -26.26
CA ALA A 297 12.88 10.98 -27.71
C ALA A 297 11.52 11.18 -28.41
N PHE A 298 10.43 10.63 -27.85
CA PHE A 298 9.09 10.84 -28.38
C PHE A 298 8.62 12.28 -28.14
N VAL A 299 8.85 12.80 -26.93
CA VAL A 299 8.51 14.19 -26.59
C VAL A 299 9.25 15.17 -27.52
N ASP A 300 10.52 14.91 -27.80
CA ASP A 300 11.31 15.68 -28.75
C ASP A 300 10.77 15.59 -30.17
N ALA A 301 10.35 14.40 -30.62
CA ALA A 301 9.70 14.23 -31.91
C ALA A 301 8.38 15.02 -32.01
N VAL A 302 7.56 15.04 -30.95
CA VAL A 302 6.33 15.86 -30.89
C VAL A 302 6.66 17.35 -31.03
N ARG A 303 7.63 17.84 -30.24
CA ARG A 303 8.04 19.26 -30.25
C ARG A 303 8.55 19.72 -31.62
N LYS A 304 9.31 18.86 -32.30
CA LYS A 304 9.89 19.12 -33.62
C LYS A 304 8.94 18.81 -34.79
N ASP A 305 7.71 18.38 -34.50
CA ASP A 305 6.73 17.91 -35.49
C ASP A 305 7.27 16.78 -36.39
N GLY A 306 8.10 15.91 -35.81
CA GLY A 306 8.80 14.82 -36.49
C GLY A 306 7.98 13.52 -36.61
N SER A 307 8.62 12.53 -37.22
CA SER A 307 8.12 11.17 -37.34
C SER A 307 8.48 10.32 -36.12
N TRP A 308 7.72 9.25 -35.92
CA TRP A 308 7.95 8.24 -34.89
C TRP A 308 7.76 6.85 -35.48
N ASP A 309 8.75 5.98 -35.30
CA ASP A 309 8.72 4.62 -35.83
C ASP A 309 8.09 3.66 -34.83
N LEU A 310 7.14 2.87 -35.32
CA LEU A 310 6.58 1.74 -34.60
C LEU A 310 7.36 0.48 -34.99
N LEU A 311 7.84 -0.27 -34.01
CA LEU A 311 8.82 -1.33 -34.22
C LEU A 311 8.21 -2.72 -33.95
N TRP A 312 8.45 -3.68 -34.84
CA TRP A 312 8.09 -5.08 -34.57
C TRP A 312 8.84 -5.61 -33.35
N ARG A 313 8.22 -6.47 -32.55
CA ARG A 313 8.83 -6.95 -31.31
C ARG A 313 9.89 -8.02 -31.56
N ARG A 314 9.67 -8.88 -32.58
CA ARG A 314 10.56 -10.00 -32.96
C ARG A 314 11.92 -9.56 -33.48
N ASP A 315 11.95 -8.64 -34.45
CA ASP A 315 13.20 -8.26 -35.16
C ASP A 315 13.56 -6.77 -35.02
N LYS A 316 12.73 -5.98 -34.34
CA LYS A 316 12.92 -4.53 -34.12
C LYS A 316 12.95 -3.70 -35.41
N SER A 317 12.56 -4.27 -36.55
CA SER A 317 12.43 -3.50 -37.79
C SER A 317 11.19 -2.59 -37.76
N VAL A 318 11.20 -1.56 -38.60
CA VAL A 318 10.11 -0.58 -38.65
C VAL A 318 8.86 -1.24 -39.25
N ALA A 319 7.82 -1.36 -38.44
CA ALA A 319 6.51 -1.81 -38.85
C ALA A 319 5.76 -0.71 -39.62
N ARG A 320 5.78 0.50 -39.08
CA ARG A 320 5.12 1.68 -39.63
C ARG A 320 5.66 2.95 -38.99
N THR A 321 5.77 4.01 -39.77
CA THR A 321 6.10 5.35 -39.26
C THR A 321 4.84 6.21 -39.15
N VAL A 322 4.68 6.93 -38.04
CA VAL A 322 3.57 7.85 -37.79
C VAL A 322 4.09 9.26 -37.49
N ARG A 323 3.23 10.29 -37.59
CA ARG A 323 3.60 11.62 -37.08
C ARG A 323 3.46 11.66 -35.57
N ALA A 324 4.52 12.05 -34.86
CA ALA A 324 4.55 12.03 -33.40
C ALA A 324 3.44 12.91 -32.79
N ARG A 325 3.22 14.10 -33.36
CA ARG A 325 2.19 15.04 -32.91
C ARG A 325 0.77 14.48 -33.05
N GLU A 326 0.48 13.76 -34.14
CA GLU A 326 -0.84 13.17 -34.34
C GLU A 326 -1.12 12.04 -33.35
N LEU A 327 -0.10 11.22 -33.03
CA LEU A 327 -0.22 10.20 -32.00
C LEU A 327 -0.41 10.83 -30.60
N TRP A 328 0.33 11.90 -30.30
CA TRP A 328 0.16 12.65 -29.05
C TRP A 328 -1.23 13.26 -28.92
N ASP A 329 -1.77 13.85 -29.99
CA ASP A 329 -3.12 14.40 -30.00
C ASP A 329 -4.19 13.30 -29.82
N LYS A 330 -3.96 12.09 -30.33
CA LYS A 330 -4.84 10.93 -30.07
C LYS A 330 -4.83 10.55 -28.59
N ILE A 331 -3.66 10.54 -27.95
CA ILE A 331 -3.54 10.28 -26.50
C ILE A 331 -4.29 11.34 -25.70
N ALA A 332 -4.07 12.63 -26.00
CA ALA A 332 -4.74 13.73 -25.31
C ALA A 332 -6.27 13.67 -25.48
N ARG A 333 -6.76 13.40 -26.72
CA ARG A 333 -8.20 13.24 -26.98
C ARG A 333 -8.78 12.03 -26.25
N ALA A 334 -8.10 10.90 -26.24
CA ALA A 334 -8.55 9.72 -25.53
C ALA A 334 -8.66 9.97 -24.01
N ALA A 335 -7.62 10.57 -23.41
CA ALA A 335 -7.62 10.91 -21.99
C ALA A 335 -8.73 11.90 -21.63
N TRP A 336 -9.02 12.87 -22.50
CA TRP A 336 -10.17 13.77 -22.31
C TRP A 336 -11.52 13.04 -22.42
N SER A 337 -11.66 12.12 -23.39
CA SER A 337 -12.92 11.42 -23.64
C SER A 337 -13.25 10.34 -22.60
N CYS A 338 -12.25 9.65 -22.06
CA CYS A 338 -12.47 8.46 -21.21
C CYS A 338 -11.50 8.31 -20.03
N ALA A 339 -10.69 9.34 -19.71
CA ALA A 339 -9.67 9.33 -18.65
C ALA A 339 -8.50 8.35 -18.85
N ASP A 340 -8.37 7.75 -20.04
CA ASP A 340 -7.29 6.83 -20.42
C ASP A 340 -6.72 7.15 -21.82
N PRO A 341 -5.45 6.81 -22.10
CA PRO A 341 -4.49 6.23 -21.17
C PRO A 341 -3.81 7.28 -20.27
N GLY A 342 -3.37 6.87 -19.09
CA GLY A 342 -2.40 7.61 -18.28
C GLY A 342 -1.03 7.71 -18.97
N VAL A 343 -0.19 8.66 -18.55
CA VAL A 343 1.13 8.89 -19.13
C VAL A 343 2.22 8.66 -18.08
N GLN A 344 3.24 7.89 -18.45
CA GLN A 344 4.42 7.61 -17.64
C GLN A 344 5.69 7.96 -18.41
N TYR A 345 6.50 8.88 -17.88
CA TYR A 345 7.71 9.36 -18.57
C TYR A 345 8.90 8.43 -18.31
N ASP A 346 9.26 7.63 -19.31
CA ASP A 346 10.14 6.48 -19.14
C ASP A 346 11.56 6.86 -18.71
N ASP A 347 12.13 7.90 -19.34
CA ASP A 347 13.49 8.34 -19.07
C ASP A 347 13.61 9.12 -17.77
N ILE A 348 12.59 9.89 -17.38
CA ILE A 348 12.51 10.52 -16.06
C ILE A 348 12.52 9.44 -14.98
N ILE A 349 11.65 8.42 -15.12
CA ILE A 349 11.53 7.34 -14.14
C ILE A 349 12.86 6.58 -13.99
N ASN A 350 13.52 6.26 -15.10
CA ASN A 350 14.80 5.55 -15.06
C ASN A 350 15.98 6.46 -14.64
N GLY A 351 15.89 7.78 -14.83
CA GLY A 351 16.85 8.76 -14.32
C GLY A 351 16.91 8.77 -12.78
N TRP A 352 15.78 8.53 -12.12
CA TRP A 352 15.65 8.42 -10.66
C TRP A 352 15.75 6.99 -10.13
N HIS A 353 16.06 6.00 -10.98
CA HIS A 353 16.16 4.61 -10.57
C HIS A 353 17.38 4.38 -9.66
N THR A 354 17.12 3.85 -8.47
CA THR A 354 18.15 3.50 -7.48
C THR A 354 18.86 2.18 -7.80
N CYS A 355 18.24 1.28 -8.58
CA CYS A 355 18.73 -0.08 -8.80
C CYS A 355 18.87 -0.54 -10.28
N PRO A 356 19.42 0.28 -11.20
CA PRO A 356 19.46 -0.05 -12.63
C PRO A 356 20.31 -1.28 -12.98
N ALA A 357 21.22 -1.73 -12.10
CA ALA A 357 21.96 -2.97 -12.32
C ALA A 357 21.06 -4.23 -12.22
N GLY A 358 19.86 -4.09 -11.63
CA GLY A 358 18.83 -5.14 -11.60
C GLY A 358 17.93 -5.17 -12.84
N GLY A 359 18.04 -4.19 -13.73
CA GLY A 359 17.21 -4.04 -14.92
C GLY A 359 16.62 -2.64 -15.07
N ARG A 360 15.96 -2.38 -16.21
CA ARG A 360 15.23 -1.13 -16.43
C ARG A 360 13.87 -1.19 -15.74
N ILE A 361 13.38 -0.07 -15.19
CA ILE A 361 11.99 0.03 -14.77
C ILE A 361 11.12 0.12 -16.03
N ARG A 362 10.28 -0.90 -16.24
CA ARG A 362 9.39 -1.00 -17.41
C ARG A 362 7.94 -0.70 -17.07
N ALA A 363 7.53 -0.90 -15.82
CA ALA A 363 6.13 -0.83 -15.41
C ALA A 363 5.97 -0.06 -14.10
N SER A 364 4.72 0.02 -13.64
CA SER A 364 4.31 0.50 -12.33
C SER A 364 3.24 -0.43 -11.76
N ASN A 365 2.85 -0.20 -10.52
CA ASN A 365 1.65 -0.81 -9.93
C ASN A 365 0.35 -0.10 -10.43
N PRO A 366 -0.86 -0.57 -10.03
CA PRO A 366 -2.14 -0.04 -10.53
C PRO A 366 -2.44 1.43 -10.29
N CYS A 367 -1.73 2.06 -9.36
CA CYS A 367 -1.93 3.46 -8.98
C CYS A 367 -0.80 4.37 -9.48
N SER A 368 0.19 3.81 -10.20
CA SER A 368 1.30 4.53 -10.83
C SER A 368 2.25 5.27 -9.86
N GLU A 369 2.19 5.01 -8.55
CA GLU A 369 3.07 5.59 -7.54
C GLU A 369 4.30 4.72 -7.25
N TYR A 370 4.18 3.40 -7.42
CA TYR A 370 5.26 2.45 -7.21
C TYR A 370 5.93 2.13 -8.54
N LEU A 371 7.18 2.59 -8.67
CA LEU A 371 7.98 2.51 -9.88
C LEU A 371 9.29 1.77 -9.57
N PHE A 372 9.29 0.48 -9.84
CA PHE A 372 10.44 -0.37 -9.57
C PHE A 372 10.52 -1.52 -10.58
N LEU A 373 11.45 -2.44 -10.36
CA LEU A 373 11.67 -3.59 -11.24
C LEU A 373 10.43 -4.48 -11.35
N ASP A 374 10.28 -5.15 -12.49
CA ASP A 374 9.22 -6.15 -12.66
C ASP A 374 9.36 -7.29 -11.65
N ASP A 375 8.23 -7.90 -11.32
CA ASP A 375 8.10 -8.94 -10.31
C ASP A 375 8.57 -8.46 -8.93
N THR A 376 8.12 -7.27 -8.52
CA THR A 376 8.36 -6.75 -7.18
C THR A 376 7.07 -6.25 -6.56
N ALA A 377 7.08 -6.13 -5.23
CA ALA A 377 5.95 -5.65 -4.46
C ALA A 377 6.31 -4.42 -3.63
N CYS A 378 5.30 -3.64 -3.26
CA CYS A 378 5.44 -2.49 -2.39
C CYS A 378 4.61 -2.65 -1.13
N ASN A 379 5.24 -2.37 0.02
CA ASN A 379 4.57 -2.25 1.31
C ASN A 379 4.25 -0.79 1.57
N LEU A 380 2.97 -0.47 1.77
CA LEU A 380 2.48 0.90 1.78
C LEU A 380 2.01 1.36 3.17
N ALA A 381 2.29 2.60 3.51
CA ALA A 381 1.68 3.30 4.64
C ALA A 381 1.52 4.80 4.30
N SER A 382 0.64 5.50 5.03
CA SER A 382 0.45 6.93 4.85
C SER A 382 0.26 7.65 6.18
N ILE A 383 0.94 8.79 6.32
CA ILE A 383 0.85 9.67 7.49
C ILE A 383 -0.19 10.77 7.22
N ASN A 384 -1.11 11.01 8.17
CA ASN A 384 -2.02 12.17 8.07
C ASN A 384 -1.30 13.45 8.53
N LEU A 385 -1.03 14.36 7.60
CA LEU A 385 -0.29 15.61 7.88
C LEU A 385 -0.97 16.49 8.93
N MET A 386 -2.31 16.47 9.01
CA MET A 386 -3.05 17.31 9.97
C MET A 386 -2.84 16.89 11.43
N LYS A 387 -2.25 15.72 11.70
CA LYS A 387 -1.88 15.32 13.08
C LYS A 387 -0.62 16.03 13.59
N PHE A 388 0.10 16.72 12.71
CA PHE A 388 1.33 17.46 13.01
C PHE A 388 1.15 18.96 12.81
N TYR A 389 -0.08 19.44 12.64
CA TYR A 389 -0.36 20.86 12.42
C TYR A 389 -1.06 21.43 13.65
N ASP A 390 -0.49 22.49 14.20
CA ASP A 390 -1.10 23.29 15.25
C ASP A 390 -1.90 24.43 14.61
N GLY A 391 -3.23 24.32 14.76
CA GLY A 391 -4.16 25.33 14.29
C GLY A 391 -4.00 26.67 14.99
N ASP A 392 -3.68 26.71 16.27
CA ASP A 392 -3.66 27.98 17.02
C ASP A 392 -2.41 28.81 16.68
N THR A 393 -1.28 28.15 16.43
CA THR A 393 -0.01 28.82 16.11
C THR A 393 0.29 28.88 14.61
N ASN A 394 -0.49 28.18 13.77
CA ASN A 394 -0.25 28.00 12.34
C ASN A 394 1.17 27.47 12.08
N ARG A 395 1.56 26.44 12.84
CA ARG A 395 2.89 25.81 12.80
C ARG A 395 2.78 24.32 12.54
N PHE A 396 3.73 23.80 11.77
CA PHE A 396 3.88 22.37 11.54
C PHE A 396 4.95 21.80 12.49
N ASP A 397 4.60 20.76 13.24
CA ASP A 397 5.47 20.02 14.15
C ASP A 397 6.37 19.07 13.35
N ILE A 398 7.54 19.57 13.01
CA ILE A 398 8.56 18.86 12.25
C ILE A 398 9.11 17.67 13.04
N ASP A 399 9.39 17.83 14.33
CA ASP A 399 10.06 16.81 15.13
C ASP A 399 9.18 15.56 15.26
N SER A 400 7.89 15.75 15.55
CA SER A 400 6.94 14.63 15.61
C SER A 400 6.74 13.99 14.23
N PHE A 401 6.72 14.78 13.15
CA PHE A 401 6.58 14.25 11.79
C PHE A 401 7.79 13.41 11.37
N MET A 402 9.01 13.88 11.66
CA MET A 402 10.25 13.16 11.42
C MET A 402 10.33 11.88 12.25
N HIS A 403 9.89 11.92 13.51
CA HIS A 403 9.80 10.74 14.36
C HIS A 403 8.81 9.71 13.81
N ALA A 404 7.63 10.16 13.35
CA ALA A 404 6.63 9.29 12.73
C ALA A 404 7.16 8.66 11.43
N ALA A 405 7.82 9.45 10.57
CA ALA A 405 8.45 8.96 9.33
C ALA A 405 9.42 7.83 9.63
N ARG A 406 10.32 8.04 10.60
CA ARG A 406 11.30 7.04 11.05
C ARG A 406 10.63 5.76 11.55
N LEU A 407 9.65 5.86 12.46
CA LEU A 407 8.97 4.70 13.00
C LEU A 407 8.25 3.91 11.91
N TRP A 408 7.54 4.59 11.01
CA TRP A 408 6.82 3.91 9.94
C TRP A 408 7.75 3.30 8.90
N THR A 409 8.93 3.88 8.64
CA THR A 409 9.96 3.22 7.82
C THR A 409 10.39 1.89 8.45
N ILE A 410 10.61 1.84 9.76
CA ILE A 410 10.95 0.60 10.47
C ILE A 410 9.80 -0.41 10.38
N VAL A 411 8.55 0.02 10.60
CA VAL A 411 7.37 -0.86 10.51
C VAL A 411 7.23 -1.45 9.10
N LEU A 412 7.41 -0.64 8.06
CA LEU A 412 7.36 -1.09 6.67
C LEU A 412 8.51 -2.05 6.33
N GLU A 413 9.71 -1.79 6.85
CA GLU A 413 10.86 -2.68 6.68
C GLU A 413 10.64 -4.05 7.35
N ILE A 414 10.04 -4.06 8.54
CA ILE A 414 9.64 -5.30 9.22
C ILE A 414 8.60 -6.05 8.38
N SER A 415 7.62 -5.34 7.80
CA SER A 415 6.56 -5.98 7.02
C SER A 415 7.05 -6.63 5.73
N VAL A 416 8.24 -6.27 5.21
CA VAL A 416 8.85 -6.97 4.05
C VAL A 416 9.08 -8.45 4.36
N LEU A 417 9.47 -8.77 5.59
CA LEU A 417 9.73 -10.15 6.02
C LEU A 417 8.43 -10.93 6.33
N MET A 418 7.31 -10.23 6.48
CA MET A 418 6.01 -10.80 6.85
C MET A 418 5.05 -10.89 5.66
N ALA A 419 5.43 -10.30 4.53
CA ALA A 419 4.60 -10.21 3.34
C ALA A 419 4.43 -11.57 2.66
N GLN A 420 3.30 -11.73 1.97
CA GLN A 420 3.00 -12.90 1.16
C GLN A 420 3.04 -12.54 -0.31
N PHE A 421 3.57 -13.45 -1.13
CA PHE A 421 3.80 -13.21 -2.54
C PHE A 421 3.16 -14.33 -3.37
N PRO A 422 2.56 -14.02 -4.54
CA PRO A 422 1.82 -14.99 -5.35
C PRO A 422 2.74 -15.90 -6.20
N SER A 423 4.03 -15.55 -6.31
CA SER A 423 5.06 -16.31 -7.03
C SER A 423 6.43 -16.21 -6.35
N PRO A 424 7.30 -17.22 -6.53
CA PRO A 424 8.67 -17.23 -6.01
C PRO A 424 9.52 -16.03 -6.47
N GLU A 425 9.36 -15.60 -7.72
CA GLU A 425 10.12 -14.50 -8.32
C GLU A 425 9.84 -13.19 -7.59
N ILE A 426 8.56 -12.92 -7.32
CA ILE A 426 8.14 -11.73 -6.59
C ILE A 426 8.66 -11.76 -5.15
N ALA A 427 8.56 -12.90 -4.48
CA ALA A 427 9.09 -13.07 -3.12
C ALA A 427 10.59 -12.75 -3.09
N ARG A 428 11.35 -13.37 -3.99
CA ARG A 428 12.80 -13.23 -4.08
C ARG A 428 13.20 -11.79 -4.39
N LYS A 429 12.70 -11.18 -5.47
CA LYS A 429 13.10 -9.81 -5.84
C LYS A 429 12.64 -8.78 -4.80
N SER A 430 11.46 -8.94 -4.21
CA SER A 430 10.98 -8.04 -3.15
C SER A 430 11.87 -8.13 -1.90
N TYR A 431 12.34 -9.33 -1.53
CA TYR A 431 13.31 -9.51 -0.44
C TYR A 431 14.70 -8.96 -0.78
N GLU A 432 15.16 -9.18 -2.01
CA GLU A 432 16.48 -8.74 -2.50
C GLU A 432 16.62 -7.22 -2.56
N HIS A 433 15.52 -6.49 -2.79
CA HIS A 433 15.51 -5.04 -2.93
C HIS A 433 14.84 -4.29 -1.76
N ARG A 434 13.99 -4.96 -0.98
CA ARG A 434 13.36 -4.42 0.24
C ARG A 434 12.64 -3.09 0.02
N THR A 435 11.81 -3.04 -1.02
CA THR A 435 11.10 -1.84 -1.46
C THR A 435 9.94 -1.47 -0.55
N LEU A 436 9.88 -0.20 -0.18
CA LEU A 436 8.84 0.39 0.67
C LEU A 436 8.13 1.52 -0.06
N GLY A 437 6.98 1.94 0.49
CA GLY A 437 6.24 3.09 0.04
C GLY A 437 5.54 3.80 1.19
N LEU A 438 6.32 4.56 1.95
CA LEU A 438 5.77 5.52 2.90
C LEU A 438 5.36 6.81 2.17
N GLY A 439 4.11 7.22 2.35
CA GLY A 439 3.57 8.47 1.85
C GLY A 439 2.87 9.29 2.92
N TYR A 440 2.09 10.27 2.50
CA TYR A 440 1.24 11.06 3.38
C TYR A 440 -0.09 11.40 2.71
N ALA A 441 -1.04 11.84 3.53
CA ALA A 441 -2.35 12.31 3.11
C ALA A 441 -2.63 13.71 3.65
N ASN A 442 -3.73 14.31 3.18
CA ASN A 442 -4.32 15.53 3.71
C ASN A 442 -3.54 16.82 3.39
N LEU A 443 -2.75 16.82 2.30
CA LEU A 443 -1.97 18.00 1.87
C LEU A 443 -2.86 19.20 1.55
N GLY A 444 -3.93 18.97 0.78
CA GLY A 444 -4.85 20.06 0.41
C GLY A 444 -5.48 20.72 1.63
N THR A 445 -5.81 19.93 2.65
CA THR A 445 -6.33 20.44 3.92
C THR A 445 -5.29 21.25 4.66
N LEU A 446 -4.06 20.74 4.78
CA LEU A 446 -2.96 21.44 5.44
C LEU A 446 -2.73 22.82 4.81
N LEU A 447 -2.69 22.89 3.48
CA LEU A 447 -2.52 24.15 2.75
C LEU A 447 -3.71 25.09 2.98
N MET A 448 -4.93 24.56 2.87
CA MET A 448 -6.17 25.33 3.08
C MET A 448 -6.23 25.94 4.49
N VAL A 449 -5.96 25.16 5.54
CA VAL A 449 -5.98 25.66 6.92
C VAL A 449 -4.82 26.60 7.22
N SER A 450 -3.71 26.47 6.50
CA SER A 450 -2.58 27.41 6.59
C SER A 450 -2.86 28.74 5.89
N GLY A 451 -4.01 28.88 5.20
CA GLY A 451 -4.35 30.04 4.39
C GLY A 451 -3.51 30.15 3.11
N ILE A 452 -2.99 29.01 2.60
CA ILE A 452 -2.12 28.96 1.42
C ILE A 452 -2.93 28.39 0.24
N PRO A 453 -3.13 29.16 -0.84
CA PRO A 453 -3.79 28.66 -2.05
C PRO A 453 -3.01 27.47 -2.63
N TYR A 454 -3.73 26.42 -3.01
CA TYR A 454 -3.13 25.16 -3.46
C TYR A 454 -2.27 25.36 -4.73
N ASP A 455 -2.67 26.26 -5.62
CA ASP A 455 -2.00 26.61 -6.88
C ASP A 455 -0.90 27.68 -6.72
N SER A 456 -0.51 28.02 -5.49
CA SER A 456 0.50 29.04 -5.23
C SER A 456 1.94 28.50 -5.27
N PRO A 457 2.94 29.33 -5.67
CA PRO A 457 4.35 28.98 -5.53
C PRO A 457 4.76 28.62 -4.09
N ARG A 458 4.09 29.21 -3.09
CA ARG A 458 4.29 28.90 -1.67
C ARG A 458 3.80 27.50 -1.31
N ALA A 459 2.65 27.07 -1.84
CA ALA A 459 2.17 25.70 -1.67
C ALA A 459 3.14 24.69 -2.25
N LEU A 460 3.66 24.94 -3.45
CA LEU A 460 4.67 24.09 -4.10
C LEU A 460 5.93 23.96 -3.23
N ALA A 461 6.46 25.07 -2.72
CA ALA A 461 7.65 25.06 -1.88
C ALA A 461 7.43 24.34 -0.53
N MET A 462 6.24 24.48 0.06
CA MET A 462 5.87 23.78 1.30
C MET A 462 5.67 22.27 1.06
N ALA A 463 4.98 21.88 -0.02
CA ALA A 463 4.80 20.48 -0.41
C ALA A 463 6.14 19.79 -0.71
N GLY A 464 7.04 20.49 -1.42
CA GLY A 464 8.40 20.05 -1.67
C GLY A 464 9.19 19.82 -0.39
N ALA A 465 9.09 20.72 0.60
CA ALA A 465 9.76 20.57 1.89
C ALA A 465 9.20 19.40 2.71
N LEU A 466 7.88 19.23 2.80
CA LEU A 466 7.26 18.11 3.50
C LEU A 466 7.64 16.76 2.88
N SER A 467 7.61 16.67 1.55
CA SER A 467 8.07 15.49 0.81
C SER A 467 9.56 15.22 1.05
N ALA A 468 10.39 16.26 0.99
CA ALA A 468 11.82 16.13 1.23
C ALA A 468 12.15 15.68 2.65
N ILE A 469 11.45 16.19 3.67
CA ILE A 469 11.60 15.76 5.07
C ILE A 469 11.20 14.29 5.19
N LEU A 470 10.02 13.90 4.71
CA LEU A 470 9.56 12.50 4.78
C LEU A 470 10.58 11.55 4.15
N THR A 471 10.98 11.83 2.91
CA THR A 471 11.88 10.94 2.17
C THR A 471 13.30 10.95 2.73
N GLY A 472 13.84 12.11 3.11
CA GLY A 472 15.15 12.24 3.73
C GLY A 472 15.22 11.47 5.05
N GLU A 473 14.22 11.61 5.91
CA GLU A 473 14.14 10.86 7.17
C GLU A 473 14.00 9.36 6.97
N SER A 474 13.17 8.93 6.00
CA SER A 474 13.03 7.51 5.70
C SER A 474 14.35 6.91 5.19
N TYR A 475 15.11 7.60 4.34
CA TYR A 475 16.42 7.09 3.91
C TYR A 475 17.49 7.18 4.99
N ALA A 476 17.46 8.19 5.86
CA ALA A 476 18.34 8.25 7.04
C ALA A 476 18.07 7.05 7.97
N ALA A 477 16.80 6.77 8.29
CA ALA A 477 16.41 5.59 9.07
C ALA A 477 16.82 4.29 8.38
N SER A 478 16.66 4.20 7.06
CA SER A 478 17.11 3.05 6.25
C SER A 478 18.62 2.85 6.32
N ALA A 479 19.42 3.92 6.26
CA ALA A 479 20.87 3.84 6.37
C ALA A 479 21.33 3.45 7.78
N GLU A 480 20.68 3.94 8.82
CA GLU A 480 20.95 3.52 10.20
C GLU A 480 20.64 2.05 10.43
N MET A 481 19.51 1.55 9.90
CA MET A 481 19.22 0.12 9.90
C MET A 481 20.27 -0.68 9.14
N ALA A 482 20.80 -0.15 8.02
CA ALA A 482 21.88 -0.78 7.28
C ALA A 482 23.17 -0.89 8.10
N GLY A 483 23.47 0.11 8.94
CA GLY A 483 24.62 0.07 9.84
C GLY A 483 24.56 -1.05 10.89
N GLN A 484 23.36 -1.52 11.24
CA GLN A 484 23.15 -2.60 12.22
C GLN A 484 22.88 -3.97 11.57
N LEU A 485 22.13 -4.00 10.47
CA LEU A 485 21.61 -5.22 9.84
C LEU A 485 22.20 -5.50 8.45
N GLY A 486 23.07 -4.63 7.97
CA GLY A 486 23.55 -4.60 6.59
C GLY A 486 22.55 -3.97 5.62
N PRO A 487 23.02 -3.45 4.47
CA PRO A 487 22.15 -2.92 3.41
C PRO A 487 21.30 -4.02 2.76
N PHE A 488 20.37 -3.66 1.87
CA PHE A 488 19.62 -4.69 1.12
C PHE A 488 20.56 -5.55 0.25
N PRO A 489 20.22 -6.83 -0.02
CA PRO A 489 21.11 -7.78 -0.70
C PRO A 489 21.72 -7.28 -2.01
N ARG A 490 20.95 -6.55 -2.84
CA ARG A 490 21.41 -6.03 -4.14
C ARG A 490 22.05 -4.64 -4.06
N TYR A 491 22.36 -4.12 -2.87
CA TYR A 491 22.91 -2.77 -2.70
C TYR A 491 24.29 -2.62 -3.32
N LYS A 492 25.19 -3.59 -3.13
CA LYS A 492 26.58 -3.51 -3.62
C LYS A 492 26.64 -3.22 -5.13
N ASP A 493 25.78 -3.89 -5.90
CA ASP A 493 25.71 -3.75 -7.35
C ASP A 493 25.13 -2.38 -7.77
N ASN A 494 24.44 -1.71 -6.86
CA ASN A 494 23.70 -0.47 -7.13
C ASN A 494 24.19 0.73 -6.31
N ALA A 495 25.26 0.59 -5.51
CA ALA A 495 25.65 1.57 -4.52
C ALA A 495 25.90 2.97 -5.13
N GLN A 496 26.61 3.02 -6.27
CA GLN A 496 26.87 4.28 -6.97
C GLN A 496 25.60 4.90 -7.54
N HIS A 497 24.70 4.09 -8.10
CA HIS A 497 23.42 4.55 -8.66
C HIS A 497 22.50 5.10 -7.58
N MET A 498 22.43 4.41 -6.44
CA MET A 498 21.63 4.83 -5.31
C MET A 498 22.17 6.12 -4.69
N LEU A 499 23.48 6.22 -4.44
CA LEU A 499 24.09 7.46 -3.92
C LEU A 499 23.90 8.64 -4.85
N ARG A 500 24.00 8.44 -6.18
CA ARG A 500 23.66 9.46 -7.18
C ARG A 500 22.24 10.00 -6.98
N VAL A 501 21.25 9.11 -6.82
CA VAL A 501 19.85 9.47 -6.59
C VAL A 501 19.68 10.25 -5.28
N MET A 502 20.32 9.81 -4.19
CA MET A 502 20.25 10.52 -2.90
C MET A 502 20.89 11.90 -2.95
N ARG A 503 22.03 12.04 -3.65
CA ARG A 503 22.65 13.36 -3.90
C ARG A 503 21.75 14.26 -4.76
N ASN A 504 21.05 13.72 -5.75
CA ASN A 504 20.09 14.49 -6.55
C ASN A 504 18.89 14.97 -5.73
N HIS A 505 18.34 14.15 -4.83
CA HIS A 505 17.31 14.62 -3.91
C HIS A 505 17.82 15.70 -2.96
N ARG A 506 19.03 15.53 -2.42
CA ARG A 506 19.69 16.57 -1.62
C ARG A 506 19.83 17.87 -2.40
N ARG A 507 20.28 17.83 -3.66
CA ARG A 507 20.35 19.01 -4.54
C ARG A 507 19.00 19.70 -4.74
N ALA A 508 17.91 18.94 -4.90
CA ALA A 508 16.57 19.50 -4.97
C ALA A 508 16.15 20.20 -3.66
N ALA A 509 16.48 19.63 -2.51
CA ALA A 509 16.25 20.27 -1.20
C ALA A 509 17.06 21.57 -1.01
N TYR A 510 18.20 21.69 -1.70
CA TYR A 510 19.04 22.90 -1.69
C TYR A 510 18.68 23.91 -2.78
N ASN A 511 17.77 23.59 -3.70
CA ASN A 511 17.49 24.37 -4.90
C ASN A 511 18.75 24.61 -5.76
N ALA A 512 19.53 23.54 -5.97
CA ALA A 512 20.79 23.58 -6.72
C ALA A 512 20.58 23.90 -8.21
N GLN A 513 21.64 24.37 -8.86
CA GLN A 513 21.61 24.66 -10.30
C GLN A 513 21.51 23.36 -11.11
N ALA A 514 20.89 23.44 -12.30
CA ALA A 514 20.68 22.27 -13.16
C ALA A 514 21.96 21.48 -13.46
N LYS A 515 23.10 22.16 -13.65
CA LYS A 515 24.42 21.55 -13.92
C LYS A 515 24.98 20.70 -12.76
N GLU A 516 24.45 20.86 -11.56
CA GLU A 516 24.92 20.13 -10.38
C GLU A 516 24.29 18.73 -10.31
N TYR A 517 23.13 18.51 -10.93
CA TYR A 517 22.46 17.21 -10.94
C TYR A 517 23.24 16.17 -11.74
N GLU A 518 23.29 14.94 -11.24
CA GLU A 518 24.01 13.84 -11.85
C GLU A 518 23.06 12.96 -12.66
N GLY A 519 23.27 12.88 -13.98
CA GLY A 519 22.63 11.87 -14.84
C GLY A 519 21.12 12.00 -14.99
N LEU A 520 20.59 13.22 -14.94
CA LEU A 520 19.17 13.52 -15.22
C LEU A 520 19.03 14.25 -16.57
N SER A 521 18.10 13.81 -17.41
CA SER A 521 17.71 14.53 -18.63
C SER A 521 16.80 15.72 -18.33
N VAL A 522 15.93 15.57 -17.33
CA VAL A 522 15.02 16.60 -16.84
C VAL A 522 15.29 16.82 -15.35
N VAL A 523 15.65 18.06 -14.99
CA VAL A 523 15.91 18.43 -13.60
C VAL A 523 14.60 18.77 -12.87
N PRO A 524 14.46 18.39 -11.58
CA PRO A 524 13.27 18.70 -10.80
C PRO A 524 13.21 20.18 -10.44
N MET A 525 12.04 20.65 -10.03
CA MET A 525 11.90 21.95 -9.36
C MET A 525 12.45 21.84 -7.94
N GLY A 526 13.44 22.66 -7.60
CA GLY A 526 13.99 22.74 -6.24
C GLY A 526 13.09 23.51 -5.28
N ILE A 527 13.37 23.39 -3.97
CA ILE A 527 12.61 24.09 -2.93
C ILE A 527 13.07 25.55 -2.86
N ASP A 528 12.25 26.49 -3.32
CA ASP A 528 12.61 27.92 -3.26
C ASP A 528 12.71 28.42 -1.79
N PRO A 529 13.89 28.84 -1.31
CA PRO A 529 14.10 29.31 0.06
C PRO A 529 13.32 30.58 0.40
N ASN A 530 12.94 31.39 -0.59
CA ASN A 530 12.21 32.64 -0.37
C ASN A 530 10.69 32.40 -0.20
N LEU A 531 10.19 31.28 -0.72
CA LEU A 531 8.77 30.92 -0.67
C LEU A 531 8.47 29.90 0.41
N CYS A 532 9.41 29.00 0.72
CA CYS A 532 9.27 28.00 1.76
C CYS A 532 9.42 28.62 3.15
N PRO A 533 8.58 28.26 4.14
CA PRO A 533 8.82 28.66 5.53
C PRO A 533 10.25 28.26 5.98
N PRO A 534 11.05 29.20 6.53
CA PRO A 534 12.48 28.95 6.78
C PRO A 534 12.77 27.71 7.63
N TYR A 535 11.90 27.43 8.61
CA TYR A 535 12.04 26.28 9.51
C TYR A 535 11.81 24.94 8.78
N LEU A 536 10.87 24.86 7.84
CA LEU A 536 10.62 23.66 7.02
C LEU A 536 11.76 23.42 6.03
N HIS A 537 12.22 24.48 5.37
CA HIS A 537 13.31 24.36 4.41
C HIS A 537 14.64 23.95 5.09
N ALA A 538 14.93 24.49 6.28
CA ALA A 538 16.08 24.07 7.07
C ALA A 538 16.02 22.59 7.45
N ALA A 539 14.84 22.10 7.88
CA ALA A 539 14.64 20.70 8.20
C ALA A 539 14.77 19.79 6.96
N ALA A 540 14.24 20.19 5.81
CA ALA A 540 14.38 19.45 4.56
C ALA A 540 15.85 19.27 4.15
N ARG A 541 16.67 20.32 4.29
CA ARG A 541 18.12 20.25 4.04
C ARG A 541 18.81 19.31 5.03
N ALA A 542 18.54 19.46 6.32
CA ALA A 542 19.13 18.64 7.37
C ALA A 542 18.79 17.15 7.21
N ALA A 543 17.53 16.83 6.85
CA ALA A 543 17.09 15.47 6.58
C ALA A 543 17.92 14.82 5.46
N TRP A 544 18.12 15.53 4.34
CA TRP A 544 18.90 15.02 3.21
C TRP A 544 20.41 15.01 3.45
N ASP A 545 20.95 15.96 4.21
CA ASP A 545 22.35 15.93 4.63
C ASP A 545 22.64 14.65 5.44
N ARG A 546 21.76 14.31 6.38
CA ARG A 546 21.86 13.06 7.15
C ARG A 546 21.66 11.82 6.28
N ALA A 547 20.63 11.80 5.43
CA ALA A 547 20.36 10.67 4.55
C ALA A 547 21.53 10.32 3.63
N VAL A 548 22.22 11.32 3.09
CA VAL A 548 23.41 11.14 2.27
C VAL A 548 24.61 10.71 3.13
N ALA A 549 24.91 11.44 4.21
CA ALA A 549 26.07 11.13 5.05
C ALA A 549 26.03 9.71 5.63
N LEU A 550 24.87 9.29 6.16
CA LEU A 550 24.69 7.94 6.70
C LEU A 550 24.74 6.88 5.59
N GLY A 551 24.17 7.18 4.41
CA GLY A 551 24.18 6.27 3.28
C GLY A 551 25.56 6.06 2.66
N GLU A 552 26.40 7.10 2.65
CA GLU A 552 27.81 6.98 2.26
C GLU A 552 28.60 6.09 3.23
N GLN A 553 28.24 6.13 4.52
CA GLN A 553 28.91 5.37 5.56
C GLN A 553 28.44 3.91 5.64
N TYR A 554 27.14 3.65 5.54
CA TYR A 554 26.53 2.36 5.87
C TYR A 554 25.80 1.69 4.70
N GLY A 555 25.58 2.42 3.60
CA GLY A 555 24.62 2.03 2.59
C GLY A 555 23.17 2.19 3.06
N TYR A 556 22.24 1.51 2.41
CA TYR A 556 20.81 1.62 2.71
C TYR A 556 20.16 0.25 2.83
N ARG A 557 19.21 0.13 3.76
CA ARG A 557 18.45 -1.10 3.97
C ARG A 557 17.35 -1.30 2.93
N ASN A 558 16.92 -0.25 2.24
CA ASN A 558 15.77 -0.27 1.34
C ASN A 558 16.09 0.41 0.01
N ALA A 559 15.91 -0.30 -1.11
CA ALA A 559 16.16 0.26 -2.45
C ALA A 559 15.20 1.42 -2.80
N GLN A 560 14.00 1.41 -2.22
CA GLN A 560 13.01 2.47 -2.31
C GLN A 560 12.36 2.64 -0.93
N ALA A 561 12.22 3.87 -0.45
CA ALA A 561 11.68 4.15 0.88
C ALA A 561 10.27 4.77 0.88
N THR A 562 9.99 5.66 -0.08
CA THR A 562 8.79 6.50 -0.07
C THR A 562 8.10 6.53 -1.43
N CYS A 563 6.77 6.53 -1.42
CA CYS A 563 5.93 6.90 -2.56
C CYS A 563 4.57 7.39 -2.03
N VAL A 564 3.93 8.31 -2.74
CA VAL A 564 2.63 8.84 -2.33
C VAL A 564 1.54 8.07 -3.07
N ALA A 565 0.94 7.10 -2.38
CA ALA A 565 -0.19 6.32 -2.90
C ALA A 565 -1.54 7.03 -2.70
N PRO A 566 -2.55 6.75 -3.55
CA PRO A 566 -3.91 7.19 -3.30
C PRO A 566 -4.45 6.64 -1.98
N THR A 567 -4.98 7.51 -1.12
CA THR A 567 -5.42 7.12 0.23
C THR A 567 -6.94 7.02 0.35
N GLY A 568 -7.66 6.61 -0.69
CA GLY A 568 -9.13 6.73 -0.74
C GLY A 568 -9.88 6.05 0.42
N THR A 569 -9.47 4.84 0.84
CA THR A 569 -10.14 4.15 1.96
C THR A 569 -9.57 4.56 3.32
N ILE A 570 -8.25 4.54 3.46
CA ILE A 570 -7.57 4.85 4.73
C ILE A 570 -7.68 6.34 5.09
N GLY A 571 -7.78 7.24 4.11
CA GLY A 571 -7.97 8.67 4.33
C GLY A 571 -9.27 8.94 5.06
N LEU A 572 -10.34 8.22 4.73
CA LEU A 572 -11.61 8.28 5.47
C LEU A 572 -11.46 7.71 6.89
N GLN A 573 -10.67 6.65 7.08
CA GLN A 573 -10.42 6.08 8.41
C GLN A 573 -9.54 6.97 9.28
N MET A 574 -8.67 7.77 8.67
CA MET A 574 -7.78 8.71 9.34
C MET A 574 -8.41 10.11 9.53
N ASP A 575 -9.70 10.26 9.21
CA ASP A 575 -10.43 11.53 9.22
C ASP A 575 -9.74 12.63 8.38
N CYS A 576 -9.33 12.29 7.17
CA CYS A 576 -8.79 13.26 6.22
C CYS A 576 -9.93 13.98 5.48
N ASP A 577 -9.88 15.31 5.42
CA ASP A 577 -10.80 16.11 4.60
C ASP A 577 -10.42 16.03 3.10
N THR A 578 -9.12 15.96 2.80
CA THR A 578 -8.56 15.73 1.46
C THR A 578 -7.84 14.39 1.39
N THR A 579 -8.03 13.64 0.31
CA THR A 579 -7.33 12.36 0.09
C THR A 579 -5.93 12.63 -0.44
N GLY A 580 -4.94 11.83 -0.02
CA GLY A 580 -3.58 11.86 -0.54
C GLY A 580 -2.96 13.25 -0.58
N ILE A 581 -2.47 13.63 -1.75
CA ILE A 581 -1.93 14.96 -2.02
C ILE A 581 -2.99 15.89 -2.62
N GLU A 582 -4.13 15.37 -3.06
CA GLU A 582 -5.12 16.07 -3.87
C GLU A 582 -5.70 17.32 -3.18
N PRO A 583 -6.05 18.38 -3.94
CA PRO A 583 -6.87 19.46 -3.42
C PRO A 583 -8.27 18.96 -3.05
N ASP A 584 -9.02 19.74 -2.28
CA ASP A 584 -10.40 19.36 -1.98
C ASP A 584 -11.27 19.42 -3.23
N PHE A 585 -11.90 18.30 -3.56
CA PHE A 585 -12.78 18.18 -4.73
C PHE A 585 -14.09 18.96 -4.53
N ALA A 586 -14.65 18.93 -3.31
CA ALA A 586 -15.89 19.62 -2.97
C ALA A 586 -16.02 19.81 -1.45
N LEU A 587 -16.49 20.99 -1.02
CA LEU A 587 -16.69 21.31 0.41
C LEU A 587 -17.77 20.45 1.09
N VAL A 588 -18.71 19.93 0.29
CA VAL A 588 -19.77 19.02 0.74
C VAL A 588 -19.80 17.83 -0.21
N LYS A 589 -19.62 16.62 0.34
CA LYS A 589 -19.56 15.36 -0.41
C LYS A 589 -20.71 14.46 0.03
N PHE A 590 -21.27 13.69 -0.91
CA PHE A 590 -22.31 12.69 -0.62
C PHE A 590 -21.78 11.30 -0.98
N LYS A 591 -21.65 10.42 0.02
CA LYS A 591 -21.23 9.05 -0.18
C LYS A 591 -22.44 8.13 -0.22
N LYS A 592 -22.66 7.45 -1.35
CA LYS A 592 -23.67 6.39 -1.45
C LYS A 592 -23.18 5.16 -0.68
N LEU A 593 -24.02 4.63 0.22
CA LEU A 593 -23.70 3.43 0.99
C LEU A 593 -24.10 2.18 0.21
N SER A 594 -23.39 1.07 0.41
CA SER A 594 -23.64 -0.21 -0.27
C SER A 594 -25.04 -0.79 0.00
N GLY A 595 -25.65 -0.47 1.13
CA GLY A 595 -27.03 -0.87 1.49
C GLY A 595 -28.12 0.11 1.02
N GLY A 596 -27.76 1.12 0.22
CA GLY A 596 -28.65 2.24 -0.12
C GLY A 596 -28.53 3.41 0.87
N GLY A 597 -28.95 4.61 0.43
CA GLY A 597 -28.84 5.87 1.19
C GLY A 597 -27.55 6.65 0.94
N TYR A 598 -27.49 7.86 1.49
CA TYR A 598 -26.37 8.80 1.34
C TYR A 598 -25.84 9.27 2.69
N PHE A 599 -24.53 9.33 2.83
CA PHE A 599 -23.83 9.94 3.95
C PHE A 599 -23.24 11.29 3.50
N LYS A 600 -23.67 12.38 4.13
CA LYS A 600 -23.18 13.73 3.85
C LYS A 600 -21.91 13.98 4.66
N ILE A 601 -20.82 14.31 3.99
CA ILE A 601 -19.52 14.68 4.56
C ILE A 601 -19.32 16.17 4.31
N ILE A 602 -19.11 16.93 5.37
CA ILE A 602 -18.81 18.37 5.31
C ILE A 602 -17.35 18.54 5.71
N ASN A 603 -16.59 19.31 4.93
CA ASN A 603 -15.21 19.65 5.25
C ASN A 603 -15.14 20.36 6.63
N GLN A 604 -14.54 19.69 7.61
CA GLN A 604 -14.50 20.20 8.99
C GLN A 604 -13.40 21.24 9.21
N SER A 605 -12.46 21.34 8.26
CA SER A 605 -11.32 22.25 8.34
C SER A 605 -11.63 23.67 7.84
N LEU A 606 -12.76 23.87 7.15
CA LEU A 606 -13.14 25.18 6.61
C LEU A 606 -13.29 26.28 7.67
N PRO A 607 -13.95 26.07 8.84
CA PRO A 607 -14.05 27.10 9.87
C PRO A 607 -12.68 27.56 10.41
N MET A 608 -11.71 26.64 10.51
CA MET A 608 -10.35 26.97 10.94
C MET A 608 -9.63 27.80 9.88
N ALA A 609 -9.73 27.41 8.61
CA ALA A 609 -9.18 28.18 7.49
C ALA A 609 -9.74 29.61 7.44
N LEU A 610 -11.06 29.77 7.60
CA LEU A 610 -11.72 31.08 7.61
C LEU A 610 -11.23 31.99 8.75
N ARG A 611 -11.06 31.44 9.96
CA ARG A 611 -10.49 32.19 11.10
C ARG A 611 -9.08 32.70 10.80
N HIS A 612 -8.22 31.87 10.20
CA HIS A 612 -6.85 32.29 9.84
C HIS A 612 -6.79 33.34 8.74
N LEU A 613 -7.77 33.34 7.85
CA LEU A 613 -7.93 34.36 6.83
C LEU A 613 -8.60 35.64 7.36
N GLY A 614 -8.97 35.69 8.65
CA GLY A 614 -9.56 36.86 9.29
C GLY A 614 -11.07 37.02 9.11
N TYR A 615 -11.77 35.97 8.65
CA TYR A 615 -13.23 35.96 8.56
C TYR A 615 -13.85 35.61 9.93
N THR A 616 -14.88 36.37 10.32
CA THR A 616 -15.59 36.26 11.62
C THR A 616 -16.96 35.65 11.50
#